data_AF-G3I3N3-F1
#
_entry.id   AF-G3I3N3-F1
#
_cell.length_a   1.000
_cell.length_b   1.000
_cell.length_c   1.000
_cell.angle_alpha   90.00
_cell.angle_beta   90.00
_cell.angle_gamma   90.00
#
_symmetry.space_group_name_H-M   'P 1'
#
loop_
_entity.id
_entity.type
_entity.pdbx_description
1 polymer ?
#
loop_
_entity_poly.entity_id
_entity_poly.type
_entity_poly.pdbx_seq_one_letter_code
_entity_poly.pdbx_strand_id
1 'polypeptide(L)'
;MEMSPFLWLCLFLPPGRGHSLFTCEPITVPRCMKMAYNMTFFPNLMGHYDQSIAAVEMEANPGARPDLALFMIKYLMTLIVGISAVFWVGSKKTCTEWAGFFKRNRKRE
;
A
#
# COMPACT_ATOMS: atom_id res chain seq x y z
N MET A 1 0.56 8.24 26.63
CA MET A 1 0.93 8.87 25.35
C MET A 1 1.07 7.69 24.44
N GLU A 2 0.01 7.33 23.71
CA GLU A 2 0.00 6.09 22.96
C GLU A 2 0.54 6.41 21.57
N MET A 3 1.87 6.37 21.48
CA MET A 3 2.59 6.47 20.22
C MET A 3 2.09 5.33 19.34
N SER A 4 1.45 5.69 18.23
CA SER A 4 0.87 4.75 17.27
C SER A 4 1.86 3.61 17.00
N PRO A 5 1.44 2.32 17.03
CA PRO A 5 2.33 1.19 16.78
C PRO A 5 3.04 1.27 15.41
N PHE A 6 2.52 2.10 14.50
CA PHE A 6 3.12 2.45 13.21
C PHE A 6 4.40 3.29 13.35
N LEU A 7 4.49 4.17 14.35
CA LEU A 7 5.70 4.94 14.62
C LEU A 7 6.81 4.03 15.18
N TRP A 8 6.44 3.01 15.97
CA TRP A 8 7.41 2.07 16.53
C TRP A 8 7.95 1.10 15.46
N LEU A 9 7.12 0.76 14.47
CA LEU A 9 7.53 -0.03 13.31
C LEU A 9 8.58 0.71 12.45
N CYS A 10 8.45 2.03 12.27
CA CYS A 10 9.44 2.85 11.56
C CYS A 10 10.76 3.05 12.33
N LEU A 11 10.76 2.88 13.66
CA LEU A 11 11.95 2.99 14.51
C LEU A 11 12.71 1.66 14.69
N PHE A 12 12.03 0.51 14.52
CA PHE A 12 12.63 -0.83 14.61
C PHE A 12 12.93 -1.48 13.25
N LEU A 13 12.38 -0.98 12.15
CA LEU A 13 12.89 -1.33 10.83
C LEU A 13 14.21 -0.59 10.62
N PRO A 14 15.35 -1.28 10.41
CA PRO A 14 16.52 -0.60 9.89
C PRO A 14 16.10 0.16 8.62
N PRO A 15 16.64 1.35 8.34
CA PRO A 15 16.43 1.99 7.05
C PRO A 15 16.88 0.97 5.99
N GLY A 16 15.90 0.26 5.41
CA GLY A 16 16.16 -0.66 4.34
C GLY A 16 16.87 0.16 3.28
N ARG A 17 18.13 -0.18 3.00
CA ARG A 17 18.88 0.42 1.91
C ARG A 17 17.93 0.43 0.72
N GLY A 18 17.49 1.60 0.28
CA GLY A 18 16.84 1.73 -1.02
C GLY A 18 17.80 1.09 -2.01
N HIS A 19 17.40 -0.05 -2.57
CA HIS A 19 18.23 -0.81 -3.48
C HIS A 19 18.45 0.05 -4.74
N SER A 20 19.64 0.66 -4.88
CA SER A 20 20.09 1.33 -6.13
C SER A 20 20.33 0.35 -7.30
N LEU A 21 19.72 -0.85 -7.27
CA LEU A 21 19.86 -1.93 -8.26
C LEU A 21 18.51 -2.28 -8.92
N PHE A 22 17.55 -1.35 -8.88
CA PHE A 22 16.29 -1.48 -9.59
C PHE A 22 16.15 -0.30 -10.54
N THR A 23 16.08 -0.58 -11.84
CA THR A 23 15.83 0.43 -12.86
C THR A 23 14.33 0.59 -13.02
N CYS A 24 13.82 1.82 -12.87
CA CYS A 24 12.41 2.14 -13.14
C CYS A 24 12.24 2.43 -14.63
N GLU A 25 11.40 1.65 -15.29
CA GLU A 25 11.10 1.80 -16.72
C GLU A 25 9.59 2.00 -16.94
N PRO A 26 9.19 2.79 -17.95
CA PRO A 26 7.78 3.00 -18.25
C PRO A 26 7.14 1.73 -18.79
N ILE A 27 5.89 1.46 -18.43
CA ILE A 27 5.15 0.27 -18.90
C ILE A 27 4.83 0.41 -20.38
N THR A 28 5.29 -0.54 -21.19
CA THR A 28 5.03 -0.59 -22.64
C THR A 28 4.09 -1.73 -23.05
N VAL A 29 3.83 -2.68 -22.14
CA VAL A 29 3.02 -3.88 -22.43
C VAL A 29 1.53 -3.53 -22.58
N PRO A 30 0.89 -3.81 -23.73
CA PRO A 30 -0.50 -3.40 -24.00
C PRO A 30 -1.52 -3.92 -22.98
N ARG A 31 -1.31 -5.13 -22.45
CA ARG A 31 -2.17 -5.75 -21.44
C ARG A 31 -2.09 -5.06 -20.07
N CYS A 32 -1.03 -4.29 -19.82
CA CYS A 32 -0.79 -3.56 -18.59
C CYS A 32 -1.10 -2.05 -18.70
N MET A 33 -1.47 -1.57 -19.89
CA MET A 33 -1.87 -0.18 -20.11
C MET A 33 -3.17 0.09 -19.33
N LYS A 34 -3.17 1.16 -18.50
CA LYS A 34 -4.24 1.57 -17.54
C LYS A 34 -4.14 1.02 -16.11
N MET A 35 -2.98 0.53 -15.70
CA MET A 35 -2.70 0.37 -14.27
C MET A 35 -2.61 1.74 -13.58
N ALA A 36 -2.80 1.75 -12.24
CA ALA A 36 -2.72 2.97 -11.43
C ALA A 36 -1.29 3.57 -11.34
N TYR A 37 -0.29 2.83 -11.84
CA TYR A 37 1.11 3.23 -11.91
C TYR A 37 1.60 3.15 -13.35
N ASN A 38 2.52 4.03 -13.71
CA ASN A 38 3.09 4.16 -15.06
C ASN A 38 4.52 3.63 -15.19
N MET A 39 5.17 3.30 -14.07
CA MET A 39 6.55 2.83 -14.00
C MET A 39 6.61 1.47 -13.31
N THR A 40 7.42 0.56 -13.84
CA THR A 40 7.71 -0.75 -13.26
C THR A 40 9.20 -0.89 -13.02
N PHE A 41 9.58 -1.69 -12.01
CA PHE A 41 10.98 -1.94 -11.70
C PHE A 41 11.47 -3.24 -12.34
N PHE A 42 12.73 -3.25 -12.74
CA PHE A 42 13.45 -4.44 -13.19
C PHE A 42 14.79 -4.58 -12.43
N PRO A 43 15.23 -5.80 -12.06
CA PRO A 43 14.55 -7.08 -12.28
C PRO A 43 13.26 -7.19 -11.45
N ASN A 44 12.19 -7.73 -12.05
CA ASN A 44 10.91 -7.87 -11.37
C ASN A 44 10.96 -9.00 -10.31
N LEU A 45 9.92 -9.13 -9.48
CA LEU A 45 9.87 -10.16 -8.43
C LEU A 45 9.85 -11.61 -8.99
N MET A 46 9.44 -11.77 -10.25
CA MET A 46 9.47 -13.06 -10.97
C MET A 46 10.84 -13.36 -11.60
N GLY A 47 11.85 -12.51 -11.39
CA GLY A 47 13.19 -12.71 -11.91
C GLY A 47 13.37 -12.35 -13.40
N HIS A 48 12.38 -11.69 -14.01
CA HIS A 48 12.55 -11.17 -15.37
C HIS A 48 13.38 -9.89 -15.34
N TYR A 49 14.31 -9.74 -16.28
CA TYR A 49 15.20 -8.58 -16.41
C TYR A 49 14.66 -7.49 -17.34
N ASP A 50 13.75 -7.86 -18.25
CA ASP A 50 13.14 -6.95 -19.23
C ASP A 50 11.62 -7.15 -19.33
N GLN A 51 10.92 -6.07 -19.75
CA GLN A 51 9.47 -6.10 -19.98
C GLN A 51 9.05 -7.05 -21.10
N SER A 52 9.88 -7.23 -22.13
CA SER A 52 9.61 -8.13 -23.26
C SER A 52 9.53 -9.59 -22.81
N ILE A 53 10.47 -10.04 -21.97
CA ILE A 53 10.50 -11.39 -21.41
C ILE A 53 9.26 -11.62 -20.53
N ALA A 54 8.90 -10.63 -19.72
CA ALA A 54 7.69 -10.70 -18.91
C ALA A 54 6.39 -10.72 -19.76
N ALA A 55 6.37 -10.01 -20.89
CA ALA A 55 5.22 -9.99 -21.79
C ALA A 55 5.00 -11.35 -22.48
N VAL A 56 6.08 -12.00 -22.93
CA VAL A 56 6.01 -13.32 -23.59
C VAL A 56 5.41 -14.37 -22.64
N GLU A 57 5.79 -14.36 -21.36
CA GLU A 57 5.20 -15.28 -20.36
C GLU A 57 3.68 -15.02 -20.18
N MET A 58 3.28 -13.74 -20.17
CA MET A 58 1.87 -13.37 -20.10
C MET A 58 1.08 -13.70 -21.38
N GLU A 59 1.74 -13.75 -22.54
CA GLU A 59 1.16 -14.14 -23.82
C GLU A 59 1.05 -15.66 -23.96
N ALA A 60 2.00 -16.42 -23.41
CA ALA A 60 1.98 -17.88 -23.43
C ALA A 60 0.78 -18.46 -22.66
N ASN A 61 0.32 -17.75 -21.62
CA ASN A 61 -0.91 -18.09 -20.90
C ASN A 61 -1.88 -16.90 -20.86
N PRO A 62 -2.64 -16.66 -21.94
CA PRO A 62 -3.49 -15.48 -22.04
C PRO A 62 -4.67 -15.52 -21.05
N GLY A 63 -4.99 -16.69 -20.49
CA GLY A 63 -6.02 -16.91 -19.48
C GLY A 63 -5.51 -17.01 -18.04
N ALA A 64 -4.20 -16.88 -17.82
CA ALA A 64 -3.64 -16.85 -16.47
C ALA A 64 -4.20 -15.65 -15.72
N ARG A 65 -4.91 -15.92 -14.62
CA ARG A 65 -5.29 -14.87 -13.68
C ARG A 65 -4.11 -14.65 -12.74
N PRO A 66 -3.86 -13.41 -12.30
CA PRO A 66 -2.87 -13.17 -11.26
C PRO A 66 -3.22 -14.00 -10.02
N ASP A 67 -2.20 -14.50 -9.34
CA ASP A 67 -2.36 -15.35 -8.16
C ASP A 67 -3.23 -14.67 -7.10
N LEU A 68 -4.08 -15.45 -6.42
CA LEU A 68 -4.95 -14.97 -5.36
C LEU A 68 -4.16 -14.24 -4.26
N ALA A 69 -2.91 -14.68 -4.01
CA ALA A 69 -2.02 -14.05 -3.05
C ALA A 69 -1.79 -12.56 -3.35
N LEU A 70 -1.63 -12.15 -4.62
CA LEU A 70 -1.45 -10.75 -5.01
C LEU A 70 -2.68 -9.90 -4.67
N PHE A 71 -3.88 -10.45 -4.86
CA PHE A 71 -5.10 -9.78 -4.44
C PHE A 71 -5.16 -9.63 -2.92
N MET A 72 -4.89 -10.72 -2.18
CA MET A 72 -4.88 -10.70 -0.72
C MET A 72 -3.87 -9.68 -0.17
N ILE A 73 -2.67 -9.59 -0.76
CA ILE A 73 -1.65 -8.60 -0.38
C ILE A 73 -2.17 -7.18 -0.60
N LYS A 74 -2.79 -6.89 -1.75
CA LYS A 74 -3.37 -5.56 -2.01
C LYS A 74 -4.39 -5.17 -0.94
N TYR A 75 -5.32 -6.08 -0.62
CA TYR A 75 -6.34 -5.81 0.39
C TYR A 75 -5.76 -5.70 1.79
N LEU A 76 -4.77 -6.53 2.14
CA LEU A 76 -4.07 -6.48 3.41
C LEU A 76 -3.36 -5.14 3.62
N MET A 77 -2.67 -4.64 2.60
CA MET A 77 -1.99 -3.33 2.68
C MET A 77 -2.98 -2.19 2.93
N THR A 78 -4.13 -2.20 2.26
CA THR A 78 -5.19 -1.20 2.51
C THR A 78 -5.88 -1.37 3.87
N LEU A 79 -6.05 -2.62 4.32
CA LEU A 79 -6.72 -2.96 5.57
C LEU A 79 -5.90 -2.52 6.78
N ILE A 80 -4.58 -2.75 6.77
CA ILE A 80 -3.67 -2.33 7.85
C ILE A 80 -3.71 -0.81 8.04
N VAL A 81 -3.66 -0.05 6.94
CA VAL A 81 -3.76 1.41 6.97
C VAL A 81 -5.12 1.86 7.50
N GLY A 82 -6.22 1.23 7.05
CA GLY A 82 -7.57 1.54 7.54
C GLY A 82 -7.77 1.27 9.03
N ILE A 83 -7.32 0.11 9.52
CA ILE A 83 -7.41 -0.28 10.94
C ILE A 83 -6.66 0.71 11.83
N SER A 84 -5.47 1.18 11.40
CA SER A 84 -4.68 2.16 12.14
C SER A 84 -5.40 3.49 12.38
N ALA A 85 -6.13 3.97 11.36
CA ALA A 85 -6.91 5.19 11.44
C ALA A 85 -8.11 5.04 12.38
N VAL A 86 -8.77 3.87 12.38
CA VAL A 86 -9.89 3.57 13.28
C VAL A 86 -9.43 3.54 14.74
N PHE A 87 -8.30 2.90 15.03
CA PHE A 87 -7.75 2.88 16.39
C PHE A 87 -7.29 4.26 16.86
N TRP A 88 -6.83 5.14 15.94
CA TRP A 88 -6.46 6.51 16.26
C TRP A 88 -7.68 7.39 16.60
N VAL A 89 -8.72 7.33 15.78
CA VAL A 89 -9.94 8.15 15.97
C VAL A 89 -10.81 7.60 17.10
N GLY A 90 -10.88 6.28 17.25
CA GLY A 90 -11.69 5.59 18.27
C GLY A 90 -11.06 5.51 19.65
N SER A 91 -9.86 6.08 19.86
CA SER A 91 -9.22 6.10 21.18
C SER A 91 -10.10 6.85 22.19
N LYS A 92 -10.20 6.31 23.41
CA LYS A 92 -11.02 6.89 24.49
C LYS A 92 -10.76 8.38 24.70
N LYS A 93 -9.50 8.83 24.52
CA LYS A 93 -9.12 10.26 24.62
C LYS A 93 -9.75 11.11 23.51
N THR A 94 -9.73 10.63 22.27
CA THR A 94 -10.30 11.31 21.10
C THR A 94 -11.83 11.40 21.22
N CYS A 95 -12.49 10.31 21.64
CA CYS A 95 -13.94 10.28 21.85
C CYS A 95 -14.42 11.22 22.96
N THR A 96 -13.68 11.34 24.08
CA THR A 96 -14.06 12.26 25.17
C THR A 96 -13.89 13.73 24.79
N GLU A 97 -12.83 14.08 24.06
CA GLU A 97 -12.63 15.45 23.56
C GLU A 97 -13.71 15.85 22.56
N TRP A 98 -14.05 14.96 21.62
CA TRP A 98 -15.14 15.17 20.65
C TRP A 98 -16.51 15.33 21.34
N ALA A 99 -16.82 14.50 22.34
CA ALA A 99 -18.04 14.63 23.12
C ALA A 99 -18.11 15.97 23.88
N GLY A 100 -16.98 16.47 24.37
CA GLY A 100 -16.88 17.79 25.01
C GLY A 100 -17.07 18.95 24.03
N PHE A 101 -16.48 18.86 22.84
CA PHE A 101 -16.61 19.85 21.77
C PHE A 101 -18.07 19.97 21.28
N PHE A 102 -18.73 18.84 20.99
CA PHE A 102 -20.14 18.86 20.58
C PHE A 102 -21.08 19.36 21.69
N LYS A 103 -20.81 19.01 22.96
CA LYS A 103 -21.57 19.59 24.09
C LYS A 103 -21.39 21.11 24.21
N ARG A 104 -20.20 21.65 23.92
CA ARG A 104 -19.95 23.11 23.92
C ARG A 104 -20.65 23.81 22.77
N ASN A 105 -20.62 23.26 21.55
CA ASN A 105 -21.29 23.86 20.41
C ASN A 105 -22.82 23.84 20.54
N ARG A 106 -23.41 22.77 21.09
CA ARG A 106 -24.86 22.70 21.37
C ARG A 106 -25.34 23.65 22.49
N LYS A 107 -24.43 24.32 23.19
CA LYS A 107 -24.75 25.33 24.23
C LYS A 107 -24.62 26.77 23.72
N ARG A 108 -24.12 26.95 22.50
CA ARG A 108 -23.82 28.25 21.88
C ARG A 108 -24.86 28.64 20.82
N GLU A 109 -25.81 27.75 20.53
CA GLU A 109 -27.10 28.01 19.90
C GLU A 109 -28.16 28.11 21.00
#